data_AF-A0A1I1IPC5-F1
#
_entry.id   AF-A0A1I1IPC5-F1
#
_cell.length_a   1.000
_cell.length_b   1.000
_cell.length_c   1.000
_cell.angle_alpha   90.00
_cell.angle_beta   90.00
_cell.angle_gamma   90.00
#
_symmetry.space_group_name_H-M   'P 1'
#
loop_
_entity.id
_entity.type
_entity.pdbx_description
1 polymer ?
#
loop_
_entity_poly.entity_id
_entity_poly.type
_entity_poly.pdbx_seq_one_letter_code
_entity_poly.pdbx_strand_id
1 'polypeptide(L)'
;MKKLSSLIIVFLVITSVNSQTFSNGSPSRADLNISTKIPIPDEFVGSIYYNEEFVPAKMKGGGNSKDVFVRYNSLENAIEVKLAKNSNSINIMPRNKNILYDIDEYEIFLEEFTDWKGKKVNGYFYDFYSKDSIRFWVNLL
;
A
#
# COMPACT_ATOMS: atom_id res chain seq x y z
N MET A 1 1.35 60.21 -21.35
CA MET A 1 1.86 58.97 -20.72
C MET A 1 1.12 58.55 -19.44
N LYS A 2 0.65 59.48 -18.58
CA LYS A 2 -0.08 59.13 -17.32
C LYS A 2 -1.46 58.46 -17.49
N LYS A 3 -2.12 58.60 -18.65
CA LYS A 3 -3.44 57.97 -18.91
C LYS A 3 -3.35 56.50 -19.33
N LEU A 4 -2.19 56.04 -19.81
CA LEU A 4 -2.00 54.64 -20.23
C LEU A 4 -1.70 53.72 -19.03
N SER A 5 -1.01 54.22 -17.99
CA SER A 5 -0.73 53.41 -16.79
C SER A 5 -2.00 53.13 -15.96
N SER A 6 -2.99 54.03 -16.01
CA SER A 6 -4.24 53.82 -15.27
C SER A 6 -5.11 52.72 -15.87
N LEU A 7 -5.01 52.48 -17.19
CA LEU A 7 -5.79 51.44 -17.88
C LEU A 7 -5.26 50.03 -17.59
N ILE A 8 -3.94 49.90 -17.43
CA ILE A 8 -3.26 48.61 -17.17
C ILE A 8 -3.55 48.12 -15.74
N ILE A 9 -3.64 49.04 -14.76
CA ILE A 9 -3.96 48.68 -13.37
C ILE A 9 -5.40 48.17 -13.25
N VAL A 10 -6.35 48.77 -13.98
CA VAL A 10 -7.74 48.30 -14.00
C VAL A 10 -7.85 46.91 -14.64
N PHE A 11 -7.06 46.61 -15.67
CA PHE A 11 -7.07 45.30 -16.33
C PHE A 11 -6.51 44.17 -15.43
N LEU A 12 -5.54 44.47 -14.57
CA LEU A 12 -4.94 43.50 -13.63
C LEU A 12 -5.85 43.14 -12.44
N VAL A 13 -6.77 44.02 -12.04
CA VAL A 13 -7.72 43.73 -10.95
C VAL A 13 -8.86 42.83 -11.41
N ILE A 14 -9.21 42.84 -12.70
CA ILE A 14 -10.35 42.06 -13.21
C ILE A 14 -9.96 40.59 -13.47
N THR A 15 -8.67 40.29 -13.70
CA THR A 15 -8.22 38.91 -13.98
C THR A 15 -7.92 38.08 -12.74
N SER A 16 -7.89 38.67 -11.53
CA SER A 16 -7.60 37.95 -10.28
C SER A 16 -8.82 37.29 -9.62
N VAL A 17 -10.04 37.50 -10.14
CA VAL A 17 -11.28 37.03 -9.48
C VAL A 17 -11.77 35.66 -9.99
N ASN A 18 -11.14 35.07 -11.03
CA ASN A 18 -11.59 33.80 -11.62
C ASN A 18 -10.72 32.58 -11.29
N SER A 19 -9.74 32.69 -10.39
CA SER A 19 -8.90 31.57 -9.99
C SER A 19 -9.30 31.01 -8.62
N GLN A 20 -10.57 30.65 -8.41
CA GLN A 20 -11.01 29.88 -7.24
C GLN A 20 -12.46 29.41 -7.35
N THR A 21 -12.77 28.63 -8.39
CA THR A 21 -13.97 27.79 -8.43
C THR A 21 -13.61 26.39 -8.94
N PHE A 22 -12.67 25.76 -8.25
CA PHE A 22 -12.81 24.34 -7.97
C PHE A 22 -13.40 24.24 -6.57
N SER A 23 -14.73 24.26 -6.46
CA SER A 23 -15.32 23.56 -5.32
C SER A 23 -14.79 22.15 -5.45
N ASN A 24 -14.07 21.67 -4.44
CA ASN A 24 -13.87 20.25 -4.25
C ASN A 24 -15.26 19.62 -4.38
N GLY A 25 -15.55 19.09 -5.57
CA GLY A 25 -16.61 18.12 -5.75
C GLY A 25 -16.31 17.12 -4.66
N SER A 26 -17.24 17.03 -3.70
CA SER A 26 -17.19 16.03 -2.65
C SER A 26 -16.67 14.78 -3.33
N PRO A 27 -15.51 14.22 -2.93
CA PRO A 27 -15.16 12.92 -3.41
C PRO A 27 -16.26 12.06 -2.83
N SER A 28 -17.30 11.82 -3.62
CA SER A 28 -17.95 10.54 -3.64
C SER A 28 -16.78 9.60 -3.79
N ARG A 29 -16.30 9.13 -2.64
CA ARG A 29 -15.59 7.89 -2.51
C ARG A 29 -16.60 6.87 -3.03
N ALA A 30 -16.77 6.84 -4.34
CA ALA A 30 -16.92 5.59 -5.02
C ALA A 30 -15.64 4.87 -4.62
N ASP A 31 -15.73 4.17 -3.49
CA ASP A 31 -14.77 3.17 -3.10
C ASP A 31 -14.62 2.34 -4.37
N LEU A 32 -13.51 2.54 -5.07
CA LEU A 32 -13.12 1.71 -6.19
C LEU A 32 -12.79 0.36 -5.56
N ASN A 33 -13.85 -0.39 -5.25
CA ASN A 33 -13.82 -1.77 -4.83
C ASN A 33 -13.52 -2.59 -6.08
N ILE A 34 -12.31 -2.44 -6.58
CA ILE A 34 -11.77 -3.34 -7.58
C ILE A 34 -11.40 -4.61 -6.80
N SER A 35 -12.38 -5.48 -6.60
CA SER A 35 -12.16 -6.81 -6.05
C SER A 35 -11.47 -7.66 -7.13
N THR A 36 -10.15 -7.52 -7.27
CA THR A 36 -9.32 -8.40 -8.09
C THR A 36 -8.98 -9.70 -7.36
N LYS A 37 -9.93 -10.26 -6.60
CA LYS A 37 -9.69 -11.54 -5.91
C LYS A 37 -9.46 -12.62 -6.95
N ILE A 38 -8.27 -13.18 -6.96
CA ILE A 38 -7.93 -14.32 -7.81
C ILE A 38 -8.72 -15.52 -7.25
N PRO A 39 -9.52 -16.22 -8.09
CA PRO A 39 -10.27 -17.37 -7.61
C PRO A 39 -9.29 -18.46 -7.13
N ILE A 40 -9.60 -19.06 -5.98
CA ILE A 40 -8.88 -20.23 -5.47
C ILE A 40 -9.26 -21.42 -6.38
N PRO A 41 -8.30 -22.17 -6.94
CA PRO A 41 -8.61 -23.35 -7.74
C PRO A 41 -9.41 -24.39 -6.93
N ASP A 42 -10.37 -25.06 -7.57
CA ASP A 42 -11.25 -26.06 -6.91
C ASP A 42 -10.48 -27.22 -6.26
N GLU A 43 -9.27 -27.50 -6.74
CA GLU A 43 -8.38 -28.57 -6.25
C GLU A 43 -7.33 -28.08 -5.24
N PHE A 44 -7.37 -26.81 -4.81
CA PHE A 44 -6.37 -26.29 -3.86
C PHE A 44 -6.54 -26.92 -2.47
N VAL A 45 -5.54 -27.69 -2.06
CA VAL A 45 -5.48 -28.31 -0.72
C VAL A 45 -4.46 -27.56 0.13
N GLY A 46 -4.92 -26.93 1.21
CA GLY A 46 -4.09 -26.19 2.16
C GLY A 46 -4.61 -24.77 2.44
N SER A 47 -3.78 -23.94 3.08
CA SER A 47 -4.07 -22.52 3.30
C SER A 47 -3.31 -21.66 2.30
N ILE A 48 -3.99 -20.66 1.72
CA ILE A 48 -3.35 -19.60 0.92
C ILE A 48 -2.68 -18.53 1.80
N TYR A 49 -2.76 -18.69 3.11
CA TYR A 49 -2.19 -17.76 4.07
C TYR A 49 -1.02 -18.40 4.80
N TYR A 50 0.08 -17.67 4.90
CA TYR A 50 1.22 -18.09 5.71
C TYR A 50 0.82 -18.19 7.19
N ASN A 51 0.12 -17.17 7.69
CA ASN A 51 -0.55 -17.18 8.99
C ASN A 51 -2.07 -17.21 8.75
N GLU A 52 -2.77 -18.24 9.24
CA GLU A 52 -4.23 -18.35 9.10
C GLU A 52 -4.94 -17.14 9.73
N GLU A 53 -4.46 -16.74 10.91
CA GLU A 53 -4.95 -15.59 11.64
C GLU A 53 -4.16 -14.31 11.34
N PHE A 54 -4.83 -13.16 11.51
CA PHE A 54 -4.14 -11.88 11.51
C PHE A 54 -3.31 -11.73 12.78
N VAL A 55 -2.01 -11.54 12.62
CA VAL A 55 -1.06 -11.37 13.73
C VAL A 55 -0.80 -9.88 14.00
N PRO A 56 -0.61 -9.47 15.26
CA PRO A 56 -0.24 -8.09 15.56
C PRO A 56 1.10 -7.75 14.91
N ALA A 57 1.21 -6.54 14.36
CA ALA A 57 2.42 -6.06 13.74
C ALA A 57 2.53 -4.54 13.87
N LYS A 58 3.75 -4.03 13.77
CA LYS A 58 4.00 -2.60 13.61
C LYS A 58 4.33 -2.30 12.14
N MET A 59 3.39 -1.67 11.45
CA MET A 59 3.61 -1.19 10.08
C MET A 59 4.45 0.08 10.12
N LYS A 60 5.59 0.10 9.43
CA LYS A 60 6.51 1.25 9.36
C LYS A 60 6.64 1.71 7.90
N GLY A 61 6.53 3.01 7.65
CA GLY A 61 6.71 3.57 6.31
C GLY A 61 6.58 5.09 6.29
N GLY A 62 7.36 5.75 5.43
CA GLY A 62 7.30 7.22 5.28
C GLY A 62 7.56 8.00 6.57
N GLY A 63 8.43 7.48 7.45
CA GLY A 63 8.75 8.08 8.75
C GLY A 63 7.69 7.87 9.84
N ASN A 64 6.57 7.22 9.54
CA ASN A 64 5.50 6.93 10.49
C ASN A 64 5.45 5.44 10.84
N SER A 65 4.87 5.14 12.00
CA SER A 65 4.55 3.77 12.40
C SER A 65 3.13 3.67 12.93
N LYS A 66 2.50 2.52 12.74
CA LYS A 66 1.15 2.24 13.21
C LYS A 66 1.00 0.77 13.60
N ASP A 67 0.39 0.53 14.74
CA ASP A 67 0.02 -0.83 15.16
C ASP A 67 -1.17 -1.31 14.33
N VAL A 68 -1.05 -2.51 13.80
CA VAL A 68 -2.00 -3.15 12.90
C VAL A 68 -2.04 -4.65 13.15
N PHE A 69 -2.97 -5.34 12.50
CA PHE A 69 -2.96 -6.79 12.42
C PHE A 69 -2.81 -7.20 10.97
N VAL A 70 -1.88 -8.09 10.66
CA VAL A 70 -1.48 -8.41 9.29
C VAL A 70 -1.50 -9.91 9.03
N ARG A 71 -1.69 -10.27 7.77
CA ARG A 71 -1.39 -11.62 7.27
C ARG A 71 -0.97 -11.53 5.80
N TYR A 72 -0.21 -12.51 5.34
CA TYR A 72 0.21 -12.61 3.96
C TYR A 72 -0.69 -13.56 3.18
N ASN A 73 -1.26 -13.07 2.09
CA ASN A 73 -2.01 -13.85 1.11
C ASN A 73 -1.05 -14.25 -0.03
N SER A 74 -0.68 -15.53 -0.09
CA SER A 74 0.28 -16.03 -1.08
C SER A 74 -0.31 -16.08 -2.49
N LEU A 75 -1.63 -16.30 -2.62
CA LEU A 75 -2.32 -16.35 -3.90
C LEU A 75 -2.31 -14.98 -4.59
N GLU A 76 -2.57 -13.92 -3.82
CA GLU A 76 -2.55 -12.54 -4.33
C GLU A 76 -1.16 -11.89 -4.26
N ASN A 77 -0.18 -12.55 -3.63
CA ASN A 77 1.14 -11.99 -3.31
C ASN A 77 1.01 -10.60 -2.67
N ALA A 78 0.18 -10.52 -1.62
CA ALA A 78 -0.24 -9.28 -1.00
C ALA A 78 -0.34 -9.39 0.52
N ILE A 79 -0.13 -8.26 1.21
CA ILE A 79 -0.33 -8.14 2.65
C ILE A 79 -1.73 -7.61 2.91
N GLU A 80 -2.51 -8.36 3.68
CA GLU A 80 -3.81 -7.95 4.17
C GLU A 80 -3.68 -7.35 5.56
N VAL A 81 -4.39 -6.25 5.83
CA VAL A 81 -4.28 -5.48 7.07
C VAL A 81 -5.65 -5.18 7.68
N LYS A 82 -5.75 -5.38 8.99
CA LYS A 82 -6.81 -4.86 9.85
C LYS A 82 -6.24 -3.81 10.81
N LEU A 83 -7.00 -2.74 11.05
CA LEU A 83 -6.63 -1.72 12.03
C LEU A 83 -6.96 -2.11 13.48
N ALA A 84 -7.81 -3.12 13.65
CA ALA A 84 -8.18 -3.68 14.95
C ALA A 84 -8.46 -5.19 14.79
N LYS A 85 -8.15 -5.99 15.83
CA LYS A 85 -8.29 -7.46 15.80
C LYS A 85 -9.67 -7.91 15.34
N ASN A 86 -10.72 -7.28 15.87
CA ASN A 86 -12.12 -7.63 15.64
C ASN A 86 -12.75 -6.85 14.47
N SER A 87 -11.97 -6.12 13.68
CA SER A 87 -12.47 -5.42 12.51
C SER A 87 -12.89 -6.42 11.43
N ASN A 88 -14.05 -6.17 10.82
CA ASN A 88 -14.49 -6.86 9.61
C ASN A 88 -13.86 -6.27 8.33
N SER A 89 -13.38 -5.03 8.40
CA SER A 89 -12.69 -4.38 7.29
C SER A 89 -11.28 -4.93 7.16
N ILE A 90 -11.01 -5.55 6.03
CA ILE A 90 -9.69 -6.03 5.58
C ILE A 90 -9.25 -5.14 4.43
N ASN A 91 -8.06 -4.55 4.54
CA ASN A 91 -7.47 -3.72 3.48
C ASN A 91 -6.30 -4.48 2.85
N ILE A 92 -6.28 -4.56 1.53
CA ILE A 92 -5.13 -5.08 0.78
C ILE A 92 -4.14 -3.94 0.60
N MET A 93 -2.90 -4.16 1.02
CA MET A 93 -1.88 -3.12 0.96
C MET A 93 -1.21 -3.04 -0.42
N PRO A 94 -0.94 -1.82 -0.92
CA PRO A 94 -0.18 -1.65 -2.14
C PRO A 94 1.24 -2.20 -2.00
N ARG A 95 1.76 -2.76 -3.08
CA ARG A 95 3.12 -3.32 -3.15
C ARG A 95 4.15 -2.19 -3.12
N ASN A 96 4.59 -1.80 -1.92
CA ASN A 96 5.51 -0.69 -1.70
C ASN A 96 6.74 -1.16 -0.91
N LYS A 97 7.93 -1.03 -1.51
CA LYS A 97 9.23 -1.42 -0.92
C LYS A 97 9.61 -0.58 0.32
N ASN A 98 8.95 0.57 0.52
CA ASN A 98 9.19 1.46 1.65
C ASN A 98 8.29 1.16 2.86
N ILE A 99 7.49 0.09 2.80
CA ILE A 99 6.64 -0.35 3.90
C ILE A 99 7.22 -1.66 4.45
N LEU A 100 7.41 -1.68 5.77
CA LEU A 100 7.91 -2.80 6.54
C LEU A 100 6.83 -3.21 7.55
N TYR A 101 6.71 -4.49 7.86
CA TYR A 101 5.83 -5.01 8.89
C TYR A 101 6.66 -5.79 9.91
N ASP A 102 6.85 -5.19 11.07
CA ASP A 102 7.62 -5.76 12.18
C ASP A 102 6.70 -6.62 13.05
N ILE A 103 6.96 -7.92 13.11
CA ILE A 103 6.17 -8.95 13.79
C ILE A 103 7.10 -9.72 14.72
N ASP A 104 7.17 -9.32 15.99
CA ASP A 104 7.93 -9.95 17.08
C ASP A 104 9.32 -10.52 16.70
N GLU A 105 9.37 -11.70 16.08
CA GLU A 105 10.58 -12.45 15.73
C GLU A 105 11.07 -12.22 14.28
N TYR A 106 10.26 -11.61 13.42
CA TYR A 106 10.59 -11.41 12.01
C TYR A 106 10.00 -10.13 11.41
N GLU A 107 10.60 -9.67 10.32
CA GLU A 107 10.09 -8.54 9.54
C GLU A 107 9.61 -9.01 8.17
N ILE A 108 8.46 -8.49 7.72
CA ILE A 108 7.99 -8.67 6.34
C ILE A 108 8.26 -7.41 5.53
N PHE A 109 8.89 -7.57 4.37
CA PHE A 109 9.13 -6.46 3.43
C PHE A 109 9.10 -6.91 1.98
N LEU A 110 8.90 -5.94 1.07
CA LEU A 110 8.88 -6.18 -0.37
C LEU A 110 10.25 -5.92 -0.97
N GLU A 111 10.82 -6.91 -1.65
CA GLU A 111 12.11 -6.79 -2.34
C GLU A 111 12.01 -7.27 -3.80
N GLU A 112 12.93 -6.80 -4.64
CA GLU A 112 13.11 -7.29 -6.01
C GLU A 112 14.26 -8.28 -6.04
N PHE A 113 14.06 -9.41 -6.71
CA PHE A 113 15.10 -10.40 -6.93
C PHE A 113 15.02 -10.95 -8.35
N THR A 114 16.08 -11.63 -8.76
CA THR A 114 16.14 -12.31 -10.06
C THR A 114 15.79 -13.78 -9.85
N ASP A 115 14.77 -14.27 -10.56
CA ASP A 115 14.42 -15.68 -10.52
C ASP A 115 15.45 -16.55 -11.26
N TRP A 116 15.28 -17.86 -11.18
CA TRP A 116 16.14 -18.84 -11.86
C TRP A 116 16.11 -18.74 -13.39
N LYS A 117 15.11 -18.05 -13.98
CA LYS A 117 15.02 -17.78 -15.42
C LYS A 117 15.69 -16.46 -15.81
N GLY A 118 16.33 -15.75 -14.86
CA GLY A 118 16.95 -14.45 -15.11
C GLY A 118 15.95 -13.29 -15.15
N LYS A 119 14.69 -13.50 -14.77
CA LYS A 119 13.65 -12.48 -14.77
C LYS A 119 13.61 -11.77 -13.41
N LYS A 120 13.56 -10.44 -13.44
CA LYS A 120 13.30 -9.62 -12.25
C LYS A 120 11.85 -9.78 -11.80
N VAL A 121 11.68 -10.15 -10.54
CA VAL A 121 10.40 -10.36 -9.89
C VAL A 121 10.39 -9.67 -8.53
N ASN A 122 9.23 -9.17 -8.13
CA ASN A 122 9.04 -8.62 -6.79
C ASN A 122 8.33 -9.65 -5.92
N GLY A 123 8.71 -9.76 -4.66
CA GLY A 123 8.10 -10.67 -3.69
C GLY A 123 8.25 -10.17 -2.27
N TYR A 124 7.36 -10.64 -1.38
CA TYR A 124 7.51 -10.41 0.05
C TYR A 124 8.49 -11.42 0.63
N PHE A 125 9.36 -10.93 1.50
CA PHE A 125 10.36 -11.69 2.23
C PHE A 125 10.09 -11.59 3.71
N TYR A 126 10.45 -12.66 4.41
CA TYR A 126 10.44 -12.76 5.86
C TYR A 126 11.89 -12.80 6.30
N ASP A 127 12.33 -11.82 7.08
CA ASP A 127 13.68 -11.76 7.62
C ASP A 127 13.62 -12.08 9.12
N PHE A 128 14.05 -13.29 9.46
CA PHE A 128 14.11 -13.78 10.82
C PHE A 128 15.47 -13.44 11.39
N TYR A 129 15.48 -12.88 12.61
CA TYR A 129 16.70 -12.54 13.35
C TYR A 129 17.61 -11.56 12.59
N SER A 130 17.26 -10.27 12.62
CA SER A 130 17.96 -9.14 11.96
C SER A 130 19.50 -9.07 12.08
N LYS A 131 20.13 -9.83 13.01
CA LYS A 131 21.59 -9.89 13.19
C LYS A 131 22.29 -11.04 12.45
N ASP A 132 21.62 -12.17 12.25
CA ASP A 132 22.17 -13.37 11.58
C ASP A 132 21.40 -13.73 10.28
N SER A 133 20.33 -12.98 10.00
CA SER A 133 19.47 -12.92 8.80
C SER A 133 19.28 -14.25 8.07
N ILE A 134 18.30 -15.02 8.54
CA ILE A 134 17.71 -16.10 7.74
C ILE A 134 16.51 -15.52 7.01
N ARG A 135 16.62 -15.45 5.67
CA ARG A 135 15.61 -14.81 4.83
C ARG A 135 14.84 -15.86 4.02
N PHE A 136 13.51 -15.84 4.15
CA PHE A 136 12.62 -16.72 3.40
C PHE A 136 11.79 -15.93 2.40
N TRP A 137 11.80 -16.38 1.15
CA TRP A 137 10.86 -15.92 0.13
C TRP A 137 9.59 -16.76 0.21
N VAL A 138 8.43 -16.12 0.25
CA VAL A 138 7.14 -16.84 0.26
C VAL A 138 6.42 -16.61 -1.06
N ASN A 139 6.44 -17.63 -1.90
CA ASN A 139 5.63 -17.70 -3.12
C ASN A 139 5.15 -19.14 -3.30
N LEU A 140 3.84 -19.30 -3.31
CA LEU A 140 3.20 -20.55 -3.73
C LEU A 140 2.94 -20.40 -5.23
N LEU A 141 3.46 -21.39 -5.96
CA LEU A 141 3.52 -21.53 -7.42
C LEU A 141 2.22 -21.17 -8.16
#